data_AF-A0A832RML1-F1
#
_entry.id   AF-A0A832RML1-F1
#
_cell.length_a   1.000
_cell.length_b   1.000
_cell.length_c   1.000
_cell.angle_alpha   90.00
_cell.angle_beta   90.00
_cell.angle_gamma   90.00
#
_symmetry.space_group_name_H-M   'P 1'
#
loop_
_entity.id
_entity.type
_entity.pdbx_description
1 polymer ?
#
loop_
_entity_poly.entity_id
_entity_poly.type
_entity_poly.pdbx_seq_one_letter_code
_entity_poly.pdbx_strand_id
1 'polypeptide(L)' 'MRWIPPKKLKVLTIMFLGTGAWGIIAGTLLVKPQVFVLELFGVINLCLGGFVGYRYFTQGPKPESLSKKRKK' A
#
# COMPACT_ATOMS: atom_id res chain seq x y z
N MET A 1 7.23 -16.30 -5.91
CA MET A 1 6.47 -15.02 -5.85
C MET A 1 6.65 -14.29 -7.17
N ARG A 2 5.55 -13.90 -7.84
CA ARG A 2 5.62 -13.20 -9.13
C ARG A 2 6.16 -11.78 -8.91
N TRP A 3 7.17 -11.37 -9.69
CA TRP A 3 7.72 -10.01 -9.61
C TRP A 3 6.69 -9.02 -10.15
N ILE A 4 6.41 -7.99 -9.37
CA ILE A 4 5.43 -6.96 -9.72
C ILE A 4 6.22 -5.65 -9.84
N PRO A 5 5.92 -4.78 -10.83
CA PRO A 5 6.69 -3.57 -11.03
C PRO A 5 6.70 -2.66 -9.79
N PRO A 6 7.87 -2.23 -9.30
CA PRO A 6 7.99 -1.45 -8.07
C PRO A 6 7.25 -0.11 -8.16
N LYS A 7 7.22 0.50 -9.36
CA LYS A 7 6.43 1.72 -9.61
C LYS A 7 4.94 1.53 -9.27
N LYS A 8 4.36 0.39 -9.63
CA LYS A 8 2.95 0.09 -9.36
C LYS A 8 2.71 -0.14 -7.87
N LEU A 9 3.60 -0.87 -7.19
CA LEU A 9 3.49 -1.06 -5.74
C LEU A 9 3.63 0.25 -4.98
N LYS A 10 4.58 1.10 -5.35
CA LYS A 10 4.78 2.38 -4.68
C LYS A 10 3.52 3.26 -4.75
N VAL A 11 2.91 3.36 -5.95
CA VAL A 11 1.67 4.11 -6.14
C VAL A 11 0.53 3.48 -5.34
N LEU A 12 0.41 2.15 -5.37
CA LEU A 12 -0.64 1.42 -4.66
C LEU A 12 -0.54 1.63 -3.14
N THR A 13 0.67 1.54 -2.57
CA THR A 13 0.95 1.80 -1.16
C THR A 13 0.53 3.23 -0.76
N ILE A 14 0.90 4.23 -1.55
CA ILE A 14 0.57 5.64 -1.26
C ILE A 14 -0.93 5.87 -1.34
N MET A 15 -1.62 5.30 -2.34
CA MET A 15 -3.08 5.41 -2.48
C MET A 15 -3.80 4.82 -1.26
N PHE A 16 -3.39 3.63 -0.81
CA PHE A 16 -4.01 2.97 0.33
C PHE A 16 -3.75 3.69 1.66
N LEU A 17 -2.51 4.13 1.91
CA LEU A 17 -2.18 4.92 3.10
C LEU A 17 -2.87 6.28 3.13
N GLY A 18 -2.88 7.00 1.99
CA GLY A 18 -3.54 8.30 1.88
C GLY A 18 -5.04 8.20 2.10
N THR A 19 -5.69 7.23 1.43
CA THR A 19 -7.14 7.02 1.58
C THR A 19 -7.49 6.50 2.99
N GLY A 20 -6.65 5.64 3.57
CA GLY A 20 -6.82 5.15 4.94
C GLY A 20 -6.74 6.27 5.98
N ALA A 21 -5.70 7.11 5.90
CA ALA A 21 -5.55 8.28 6.77
C ALA A 21 -6.72 9.26 6.61
N TRP A 22 -7.14 9.53 5.37
CA TRP A 22 -8.30 10.37 5.10
C TRP A 22 -9.60 9.79 5.67
N GLY A 23 -9.82 8.47 5.54
CA GLY A 23 -11.01 7.80 6.07
C GLY A 23 -11.09 7.87 7.60
N ILE A 24 -9.96 7.71 8.30
CA ILE A 24 -9.89 7.86 9.76
C ILE A 24 -10.20 9.30 10.18
N ILE A 25 -9.55 10.28 9.54
CA ILE A 25 -9.76 11.71 9.84
C ILE A 25 -11.20 12.13 9.56
N ALA A 26 -11.76 11.74 8.41
CA ALA A 26 -13.11 12.10 8.03
C ALA A 26 -14.16 11.44 8.93
N GLY A 27 -13.98 10.15 9.25
CA GLY A 27 -14.89 9.39 10.12
C GLY A 27 -14.96 9.92 11.56
N THR A 28 -13.88 10.55 12.04
CA THR A 28 -13.79 11.07 13.42
C THR A 28 -14.05 12.58 13.53
N LEU A 29 -13.50 13.40 12.62
CA LEU A 29 -13.52 14.86 12.76
C LEU A 29 -14.57 15.56 11.88
N LEU A 30 -14.97 14.96 10.75
CA LEU A 30 -15.82 15.64 9.75
C LEU A 30 -17.28 15.19 9.78
N VAL A 31 -17.56 13.94 10.15
CA VAL A 31 -18.92 13.40 10.10
C VAL A 31 -19.53 13.30 11.50
N LYS A 32 -20.66 13.97 11.71
CA LYS A 32 -21.52 13.83 12.90
C LYS A 32 -22.92 13.39 12.47
N PRO A 33 -23.52 12.35 13.09
CA PRO A 33 -22.97 11.50 14.16
C PRO A 33 -21.78 10.65 13.69
N GLN A 34 -20.90 10.27 14.62
CA GLN A 34 -19.65 9.55 14.32
C GLN A 34 -19.93 8.27 13.51
N VAL A 35 -19.32 8.16 12.33
CA VAL A 35 -19.51 7.00 11.45
C VAL A 35 -18.35 6.04 11.67
N PHE A 36 -18.52 5.15 12.65
CA PHE A 36 -17.51 4.15 13.02
C PHE A 36 -17.08 3.26 11.85
N VAL A 37 -18.00 3.02 10.90
CA VAL A 37 -17.74 2.26 9.67
C VAL A 37 -16.66 2.91 8.80
N LEU A 38 -16.64 4.24 8.70
CA LEU A 38 -15.68 4.98 7.88
C LEU A 38 -14.27 4.88 8.47
N GLU A 39 -14.17 4.97 9.79
CA GLU A 39 -12.93 4.81 10.55
C GLU A 39 -12.39 3.37 10.42
N LEU A 40 -13.26 2.37 10.55
CA LEU A 40 -12.94 0.95 10.33
C LEU A 40 -12.40 0.70 8.92
N PHE A 41 -13.05 1.24 7.89
CA PHE A 41 -12.54 1.15 6.52
C PHE A 41 -11.21 1.88 6.35
N GLY A 42 -11.01 3.01 7.03
CA GLY A 42 -9.75 3.74 7.07
C GLY A 42 -8.61 2.91 7.67
N VAL A 43 -8.85 2.25 8.80
CA VAL A 43 -7.89 1.33 9.45
C VAL A 43 -7.56 0.13 8.57
N ILE A 44 -8.57 -0.50 7.95
CA ILE A 44 -8.37 -1.60 7.01
C ILE A 44 -7.49 -1.16 5.82
N ASN A 45 -7.73 0.03 5.27
CA ASN A 45 -6.90 0.60 4.20
C ASN A 45 -5.47 0.87 4.66
N LEU A 46 -5.28 1.32 5.90
CA LEU A 46 -3.97 1.54 6.49
C LEU A 46 -3.19 0.22 6.60
N CYS A 47 -3.85 -0.86 7.06
CA CYS A 47 -3.27 -2.20 7.14
C CYS A 47 -2.91 -2.75 5.76
N LEU A 48 -3.79 -2.62 4.76
CA LEU A 48 -3.53 -3.01 3.38
C LEU A 48 -2.37 -2.22 2.77
N GLY A 49 -2.34 -0.90 2.97
CA GLY A 49 -1.26 -0.04 2.53
C GLY A 49 0.08 -0.42 3.18
N GLY A 50 0.08 -0.70 4.48
CA GLY A 50 1.24 -1.20 5.21
C GLY A 50 1.74 -2.55 4.69
N PHE A 51 0.83 -3.50 4.42
CA PHE A 51 1.18 -4.80 3.85
C PHE A 51 1.77 -4.69 2.44
N VAL A 52 1.16 -3.89 1.56
CA VAL A 52 1.67 -3.64 0.21
C VAL A 52 3.01 -2.89 0.26
N GLY A 53 3.17 -1.93 1.18
CA GLY A 53 4.42 -1.25 1.46
C GLY A 53 5.53 -2.22 1.92
N TYR A 54 5.23 -3.12 2.85
CA TYR A 54 6.16 -4.17 3.25
C TYR A 54 6.58 -5.04 2.06
N ARG A 55 5.64 -5.40 1.18
CA ARG A 55 5.93 -6.12 -0.07
C ARG A 55 6.80 -5.32 -1.03
N TYR A 56 6.60 -4.01 -1.13
CA TYR A 56 7.46 -3.13 -1.93
C TYR A 56 8.90 -3.13 -1.42
N PHE A 57 9.11 -3.03 -0.11
CA PHE A 57 10.46 -3.05 0.48
C PHE A 57 11.13 -4.43 0.43
N THR A 58 10.37 -5.52 0.49
CA THR A 58 10.89 -6.89 0.43
C THR A 58 11.05 -7.43 -0.99
N GLN A 59 10.71 -6.67 -2.03
CA GLN A 59 10.94 -7.06 -3.41
C GLN A 59 12.43 -7.02 -3.77
N GLY A 60 13.01 -8.20 -4.02
CA GLY A 60 14.34 -8.34 -4.61
C GLY A 60 14.46 -7.83 -6.05
N PRO A 61 15.68 -7.82 -6.61
CA PRO A 61 15.96 -7.27 -7.94
C PRO A 61 15.16 -7.93 -9.07
N LYS A 62 14.88 -7.15 -10.12
CA LYS A 62 14.09 -7.55 -11.29
C LYS A 62 14.64 -8.87 -11.90
N PRO A 63 13.80 -9.87 -12.22
CA PRO A 63 14.27 -11.16 -12.73
C PRO A 63 15.06 -11.07 -14.05
N GLU A 64 14.83 -10.02 -14.84
CA GLU A 64 15.61 -9.69 -16.05
C GLU A 64 17.09 -9.43 -15.76
N SER A 65 17.43 -8.78 -14.64
CA SER A 65 18.82 -8.44 -14.32
C SER A 65 19.63 -9.67 -13.88
N LEU A 66 18.97 -10.74 -13.41
CA LEU A 66 19.60 -12.02 -13.10
C LEU A 66 20.04 -12.78 -14.35
N SER A 67 19.24 -12.72 -15.44
CA SER A 67 19.59 -13.37 -16.71
C SER A 67 20.80 -12.70 -17.38
N LYS A 68 20.93 -11.37 -17.27
CA LYS A 68 22.06 -10.62 -17.81
C LYS A 68 23.35 -10.83 -17.01
N LYS A 69 23.25 -11.11 -15.71
CA LYS A 69 24.41 -11.37 -14.84
C LYS A 69 25.02 -12.77 -15.02
N ARG A 70 24.26 -13.73 -15.57
CA ARG A 70 24.72 -15.11 -15.83
C ARG A 70 25.45 -15.27 -17.17
N LYS A 71 25.43 -14.24 -18.02
CA LYS A 71 26.09 -14.21 -19.34
C LYS A 71 27.41 -13.42 -19.35
N LYS A 72 27.90 -12.96 -18.19
CA LYS A 72 29.16 -12.24 -18.08
C LYS A 72 30.13 -13.03 -17.21
#